data_AF-A0A3M5IN00-F1
#
_entry.id   AF-A0A3M5IN00-F1
#
_cell.length_a   1.000
_cell.length_b   1.000
_cell.length_c   1.000
_cell.angle_alpha   90.00
_cell.angle_beta   90.00
_cell.angle_gamma   90.00
#
_symmetry.space_group_name_H-M   'P 1'
#
loop_
_entity.id
_entity.type
_entity.pdbx_description
1 polymer ?
#
loop_
_entity_poly.entity_id
_entity_poly.type
_entity_poly.pdbx_seq_one_letter_code
_entity_poly.pdbx_strand_id
1 'polypeptide(L)'
;MREYNSLIKFMLDLGTAIQDYLPEDERTSPMSLIEFLEAWTGKKSYNEICLLRSDIRSYLRKHSQGDYSVDELFLYYDIGFVEERFGCEDAELLDQILGLLEVHIKSRRKKALKKYFGWVGFK
;
A
#
# COMPACT_ATOMS: atom_id res chain seq x y z
N MET A 1 1.65 17.99 -11.72
CA MET A 1 1.08 17.48 -10.46
C MET A 1 1.30 15.97 -10.47
N ARG A 2 1.73 15.35 -9.37
CA ARG A 2 1.84 13.88 -9.31
C ARG A 2 0.42 13.31 -9.33
N GLU A 3 0.16 12.27 -10.11
CA GLU A 3 -1.21 11.74 -10.30
C GLU A 3 -1.64 10.75 -9.21
N TYR A 4 -0.72 10.26 -8.37
CA TYR A 4 -1.00 9.31 -7.28
C TYR A 4 -1.73 8.02 -7.71
N ASN A 5 -1.73 7.69 -9.01
CA ASN A 5 -2.42 6.52 -9.56
C ASN A 5 -2.03 5.20 -8.88
N SER A 6 -0.77 5.06 -8.43
CA SER A 6 -0.36 3.83 -7.74
C SER A 6 -0.97 3.73 -6.35
N LEU A 7 -1.08 4.85 -5.63
CA LEU A 7 -1.72 4.93 -4.33
C LEU A 7 -3.23 4.74 -4.43
N ILE A 8 -3.89 5.45 -5.35
CA ILE A 8 -5.34 5.34 -5.58
C ILE A 8 -5.71 3.89 -5.92
N LYS A 9 -5.01 3.28 -6.89
CA LYS A 9 -5.25 1.89 -7.26
C LYS A 9 -5.03 0.91 -6.10
N PHE A 10 -4.00 1.16 -5.29
CA PHE A 10 -3.73 0.34 -4.11
C PHE A 10 -4.85 0.44 -3.06
N MET A 11 -5.37 1.64 -2.81
CA MET A 11 -6.49 1.84 -1.88
C MET A 11 -7.78 1.21 -2.39
N LEU A 12 -8.06 1.27 -3.69
CA LEU A 12 -9.19 0.55 -4.30
C LEU A 12 -9.04 -0.97 -4.22
N ASP A 13 -7.83 -1.49 -4.48
CA ASP A 13 -7.49 -2.92 -4.30
C ASP A 13 -7.73 -3.34 -2.82
N LEU A 14 -7.36 -2.48 -1.85
CA LEU A 14 -7.56 -2.71 -0.41
C LEU A 14 -9.04 -2.69 -0.05
N GLY A 15 -9.79 -1.67 -0.46
CA GLY A 15 -11.24 -1.56 -0.23
C GLY A 15 -12.00 -2.77 -0.77
N THR A 16 -11.60 -3.27 -1.95
CA THR A 16 -12.14 -4.52 -2.51
C THR A 16 -11.81 -5.73 -1.63
N ALA A 17 -10.57 -5.84 -1.17
CA ALA A 17 -10.12 -6.99 -0.37
C ALA A 17 -10.79 -7.07 1.02
N ILE A 18 -11.09 -5.91 1.62
CA ILE A 18 -11.83 -5.83 2.89
C ILE A 18 -13.35 -5.81 2.69
N GLN A 19 -13.83 -5.90 1.44
CA GLN A 19 -15.24 -5.86 1.07
C GLN A 19 -15.95 -4.62 1.60
N ASP A 20 -15.30 -3.47 1.48
CA ASP A 20 -15.81 -2.21 2.03
C ASP A 20 -17.16 -1.79 1.41
N TYR A 21 -17.36 -2.16 0.15
CA TYR A 21 -18.60 -1.91 -0.59
C TYR A 21 -19.82 -2.73 -0.10
N LEU A 22 -19.64 -3.65 0.87
CA LEU A 22 -20.71 -4.44 1.44
C LEU A 22 -21.05 -4.00 2.88
N PRO A 23 -22.33 -4.07 3.28
CA PRO A 23 -22.74 -4.04 4.69
C PRO A 23 -21.99 -5.10 5.52
N GLU A 24 -21.76 -4.83 6.81
CA GLU A 24 -20.92 -5.69 7.65
C GLU A 24 -21.42 -7.13 7.75
N ASP A 25 -22.73 -7.32 7.78
CA ASP A 25 -23.44 -8.60 7.87
C ASP A 25 -23.43 -9.40 6.55
N GLU A 26 -23.14 -8.73 5.42
CA GLU A 26 -23.01 -9.36 4.11
C GLU A 26 -21.55 -9.72 3.76
N ARG A 27 -20.58 -9.30 4.58
CA ARG A 27 -19.17 -9.64 4.38
C ARG A 27 -18.93 -11.10 4.76
N THR A 28 -18.43 -11.86 3.81
CA THR A 28 -18.26 -13.31 3.97
C THR A 28 -16.87 -13.71 4.47
N SER A 29 -15.84 -12.93 4.10
CA SER A 29 -14.45 -13.20 4.46
C SER A 29 -13.55 -12.00 4.12
N PRO A 30 -13.68 -10.86 4.80
CA PRO A 30 -12.82 -9.71 4.56
C PRO A 30 -11.37 -10.06 4.90
N MET A 31 -10.43 -9.67 4.04
CA MET A 31 -9.01 -9.93 4.24
C MET A 31 -8.44 -8.98 5.29
N SER A 32 -7.57 -9.47 6.18
CA SER A 32 -6.82 -8.56 7.06
C SER A 32 -5.81 -7.73 6.26
N LEU A 33 -5.40 -6.58 6.80
CA LEU A 33 -4.40 -5.71 6.15
C LEU A 33 -3.10 -6.47 5.84
N ILE A 34 -2.65 -7.32 6.75
CA ILE A 34 -1.41 -8.10 6.59
C ILE A 34 -1.55 -9.12 5.47
N GLU A 35 -2.63 -9.90 5.46
CA GLU A 35 -2.89 -10.88 4.39
C GLU A 35 -3.00 -10.18 3.02
N PHE A 36 -3.66 -9.02 2.98
CA PHE A 36 -3.76 -8.21 1.77
C PHE A 36 -2.39 -7.76 1.29
N LEU A 37 -1.56 -7.20 2.17
CA LEU A 37 -0.23 -6.74 1.80
C LEU A 37 0.67 -7.88 1.34
N GLU A 38 0.62 -9.05 1.99
CA GLU A 38 1.38 -10.22 1.57
C GLU A 38 0.93 -10.70 0.17
N ALA A 39 -0.38 -10.83 -0.05
CA ALA A 39 -0.93 -11.25 -1.33
C ALA A 39 -0.66 -10.23 -2.45
N TRP A 40 -0.87 -8.95 -2.17
CA TRP A 40 -0.66 -7.84 -3.11
C TRP A 40 0.82 -7.75 -3.48
N THR A 41 1.71 -7.64 -2.50
CA THR A 41 3.14 -7.51 -2.76
C THR A 41 3.73 -8.78 -3.37
N GLY A 42 3.13 -9.95 -3.16
CA GLY A 42 3.48 -11.20 -3.84
C GLY A 42 3.23 -11.15 -5.35
N LYS A 43 2.15 -10.51 -5.79
CA LYS A 43 1.73 -10.42 -7.20
C LYS A 43 2.39 -9.25 -7.97
N LYS A 44 2.82 -8.19 -7.28
CA LYS A 44 3.36 -6.99 -7.92
C LYS A 44 4.86 -7.07 -8.21
N SER A 45 5.27 -6.42 -9.30
CA SER A 45 6.68 -6.21 -9.63
C SER A 45 7.37 -5.31 -8.59
N TYR A 46 8.69 -5.41 -8.51
CA TYR A 46 9.48 -4.55 -7.62
C TYR A 46 9.29 -3.05 -7.92
N ASN A 47 9.11 -2.69 -9.19
CA ASN A 47 8.89 -1.31 -9.63
C ASN A 47 7.54 -0.78 -9.15
N GLU A 48 6.46 -1.55 -9.28
CA GLU A 48 5.13 -1.17 -8.78
C GLU A 48 5.16 -0.92 -7.26
N ILE A 49 5.83 -1.78 -6.51
CA ILE A 49 6.00 -1.60 -5.05
C ILE A 49 6.80 -0.32 -4.74
N CYS A 50 7.84 -0.02 -5.52
CA CYS A 50 8.63 1.20 -5.34
C CYS A 50 7.86 2.47 -5.71
N LEU A 51 6.98 2.41 -6.72
CA LEU A 51 6.11 3.51 -7.11
C LEU A 51 5.09 3.80 -6.00
N LEU A 52 4.40 2.78 -5.50
CA LEU A 52 3.49 2.93 -4.36
C LEU A 52 4.18 3.55 -3.15
N ARG A 53 5.36 3.01 -2.77
CA ARG A 53 6.18 3.59 -1.69
C ARG A 53 6.46 5.08 -1.91
N SER A 54 6.76 5.48 -3.15
CA SER A 54 7.06 6.86 -3.50
C SER A 54 5.81 7.74 -3.45
N ASP A 55 4.65 7.23 -3.85
CA ASP A 55 3.37 7.93 -3.75
C ASP A 55 3.00 8.16 -2.27
N ILE A 56 3.07 7.11 -1.43
CA ILE A 56 2.78 7.20 0.02
C ILE A 56 3.69 8.23 0.70
N ARG A 57 5.00 8.19 0.45
CA ARG A 57 5.92 9.20 1.03
C ARG A 57 5.57 10.62 0.61
N SER A 58 5.15 10.80 -0.64
CA SER A 58 4.75 12.11 -1.16
C SER A 58 3.43 12.59 -0.54
N TYR A 59 2.50 11.66 -0.29
CA TYR A 59 1.26 11.90 0.44
C TYR A 59 1.54 12.34 1.88
N LEU A 60 2.24 11.53 2.68
CA LEU A 60 2.55 11.83 4.08
C LEU A 60 3.27 13.17 4.25
N ARG A 61 4.20 13.48 3.34
CA ARG A 61 4.88 14.79 3.32
C ARG A 61 3.92 15.95 3.05
N LYS A 62 2.99 15.82 2.12
CA LYS A 62 1.98 16.85 1.84
C LYS A 62 1.03 17.01 3.03
N HIS A 63 0.51 15.90 3.55
CA HIS A 63 -0.40 15.88 4.69
C HIS A 63 0.21 16.58 5.92
N SER A 64 1.47 16.25 6.26
CA SER A 64 2.20 16.94 7.35
C SER A 64 2.47 18.43 7.12
N GLN A 65 2.34 18.91 5.88
CA GLN A 65 2.46 20.33 5.52
C GLN A 65 1.10 21.04 5.44
N GLY A 66 0.00 20.35 5.74
CA GLY A 66 -1.36 20.87 5.61
C GLY A 66 -1.85 20.96 4.17
N ASP A 67 -1.20 20.24 3.24
CA ASP A 67 -1.61 20.14 1.84
C ASP A 67 -2.46 18.86 1.67
N TYR A 68 -3.77 19.04 1.75
CA TYR A 68 -4.77 17.96 1.67
C TYR A 68 -5.25 17.65 0.25
N SER A 69 -4.50 18.08 -0.77
CA SER A 69 -4.89 17.90 -2.18
C SER A 69 -5.05 16.43 -2.61
N VAL A 70 -4.48 15.50 -1.83
CA VAL A 70 -4.53 14.07 -2.12
C VAL A 70 -5.71 13.42 -1.40
N ASP A 71 -6.07 13.90 -0.21
CA ASP A 71 -7.27 13.49 0.51
C ASP A 71 -8.53 13.84 -0.31
N GLU A 72 -8.51 14.98 -1.02
CA GLU A 72 -9.54 15.31 -2.01
C GLU A 72 -9.66 14.27 -3.14
N LEU A 73 -8.55 13.64 -3.55
CA LEU A 73 -8.60 12.55 -4.53
C LEU A 73 -9.22 11.29 -3.93
N PHE A 74 -8.94 10.99 -2.66
CA PHE A 74 -9.58 9.86 -1.98
C PHE A 74 -11.10 10.02 -1.94
N LEU A 75 -11.59 11.22 -1.61
CA LEU A 75 -13.00 11.55 -1.69
C LEU A 75 -13.57 11.39 -3.11
N TYR A 76 -12.85 11.86 -4.13
CA TYR A 76 -13.28 11.74 -5.53
C TYR A 76 -13.41 10.28 -6.00
N TYR A 77 -12.55 9.40 -5.51
CA TYR A 77 -12.55 7.96 -5.84
C TYR A 77 -13.32 7.10 -4.84
N ASP A 78 -14.09 7.70 -3.94
CA ASP A 78 -14.87 7.00 -2.91
C ASP A 78 -14.01 6.10 -2.00
N ILE A 79 -12.80 6.56 -1.67
CA ILE A 79 -11.87 5.96 -0.72
C ILE A 79 -12.09 6.68 0.61
N GLY A 80 -13.14 6.31 1.34
CA GLY A 80 -13.49 6.90 2.63
C GLY A 80 -13.50 5.92 3.79
N PHE A 81 -13.05 4.69 3.57
CA PHE A 81 -13.26 3.58 4.50
C PHE A 81 -12.27 3.50 5.66
N VAL A 82 -11.17 4.25 5.62
CA VAL A 82 -10.04 3.98 6.51
C VAL A 82 -10.39 4.19 7.97
N GLU A 83 -11.03 5.31 8.30
CA GLU A 83 -11.43 5.61 9.67
C GLU A 83 -12.43 4.56 10.19
N GLU A 84 -13.44 4.21 9.41
CA GLU A 84 -14.46 3.23 9.80
C GLU A 84 -13.88 1.82 9.97
N ARG A 85 -12.95 1.42 9.09
CA ARG A 85 -12.44 0.04 9.02
C ARG A 85 -11.23 -0.22 9.90
N PHE A 86 -10.40 0.81 10.11
CA PHE A 86 -9.14 0.67 10.83
C PHE A 86 -9.08 1.52 12.11
N GLY A 87 -10.06 2.39 12.36
CA GLY A 87 -10.11 3.22 13.56
C GLY A 87 -8.94 4.21 13.65
N CYS A 88 -8.40 4.62 12.51
CA CYS A 88 -7.25 5.52 12.40
C CYS A 88 -7.40 6.43 11.17
N GLU A 89 -6.60 7.50 11.11
CA GLU A 89 -6.59 8.40 9.96
C GLU A 89 -5.87 7.76 8.75
N ASP A 90 -6.18 8.25 7.54
CA ASP A 90 -5.53 7.83 6.29
C ASP A 90 -3.99 7.91 6.37
N ALA A 91 -3.48 9.00 6.96
CA ALA A 91 -2.05 9.20 7.19
C ALA A 91 -1.44 8.15 8.12
N GLU A 92 -2.14 7.76 9.18
CA GLU A 92 -1.66 6.76 10.13
C GLU A 92 -1.62 5.37 9.49
N LEU A 93 -2.66 4.98 8.78
CA LEU A 93 -2.70 3.71 8.04
C LEU A 93 -1.58 3.66 6.99
N LEU A 94 -1.43 4.74 6.19
CA LEU A 94 -0.46 4.77 5.11
C LEU A 94 0.99 4.80 5.61
N ASP A 95 1.26 5.37 6.80
CA ASP A 95 2.58 5.26 7.43
C ASP A 95 2.90 3.82 7.88
N GLN A 96 1.92 3.12 8.48
CA GLN A 96 2.08 1.70 8.82
C GLN A 96 2.35 0.84 7.58
N ILE A 97 1.59 1.06 6.50
CA ILE A 97 1.77 0.38 5.22
C ILE A 97 3.15 0.68 4.64
N LEU A 98 3.62 1.93 4.71
CA LEU A 98 4.95 2.30 4.27
C LEU A 98 6.04 1.48 5.00
N GLY A 99 5.92 1.33 6.31
CA GLY A 99 6.82 0.49 7.12
C GLY A 99 6.87 -0.95 6.63
N LEU A 100 5.70 -1.56 6.37
CA LEU A 100 5.60 -2.93 5.87
C LEU A 100 6.18 -3.09 4.45
N LEU A 101 5.93 -2.12 3.57
CA LEU A 101 6.51 -2.11 2.22
C LEU A 101 8.04 -2.01 2.26
N GLU A 102 8.60 -1.23 3.20
CA GLU A 102 10.05 -1.14 3.36
C GLU A 102 10.69 -2.46 3.78
N VAL A 103 10.06 -3.19 4.71
CA VAL A 103 10.52 -4.53 5.13
C VAL A 103 10.54 -5.48 3.93
N HIS A 104 9.47 -5.48 3.13
CA HIS A 104 9.39 -6.33 1.94
C HIS A 104 10.42 -5.97 0.87
N ILE A 105 10.61 -4.68 0.58
CA ILE A 105 11.64 -4.19 -0.36
C ILE A 105 13.03 -4.63 0.09
N LYS A 106 13.37 -4.47 1.37
CA LYS A 106 14.66 -4.89 1.94
C LYS A 106 14.85 -6.41 1.79
N SER A 107 13.80 -7.19 2.06
CA SER A 107 13.81 -8.66 1.88
C SER A 107 14.04 -9.07 0.42
N ARG A 108 13.31 -8.48 -0.54
CA ARG A 108 13.50 -8.74 -1.98
C ARG A 108 14.90 -8.39 -2.46
N ARG A 109 15.44 -7.23 -2.03
CA ARG A 109 16.81 -6.82 -2.36
C ARG A 109 17.85 -7.82 -1.84
N LYS A 110 17.71 -8.28 -0.59
CA LYS A 110 18.61 -9.28 0.00
C LYS A 110 18.55 -10.62 -0.75
N LYS A 111 17.35 -11.08 -1.13
CA LYS A 111 17.16 -12.30 -1.93
C LYS A 111 17.80 -12.17 -3.32
N ALA A 112 17.62 -11.02 -3.98
CA ALA A 112 18.24 -10.75 -5.28
C ALA A 112 19.78 -10.77 -5.18
N LEU A 113 20.37 -10.06 -4.21
CA LEU A 113 21.82 -10.05 -4.00
C LEU A 113 22.37 -11.46 -3.72
N LYS A 114 21.71 -12.25 -2.86
CA LYS A 114 22.08 -13.65 -2.63
C LYS A 114 22.08 -14.48 -3.91
N LYS A 115 21.08 -14.30 -4.79
CA LYS A 115 21.01 -15.00 -6.09
C LYS A 115 22.18 -14.61 -7.00
N TYR A 116 22.53 -13.33 -7.07
CA TYR A 116 23.65 -12.85 -7.90
C TYR A 116 25.01 -13.32 -7.36
N PHE A 117 25.29 -13.18 -6.07
CA PHE A 117 26.56 -13.61 -5.49
C PHE A 117 26.70 -15.13 -5.39
N GLY A 118 25.60 -15.86 -5.16
CA GLY A 118 25.59 -17.32 -5.22
C GLY A 118 25.85 -17.88 -6.62
N TRP A 119 25.56 -17.10 -7.67
CA TRP A 119 25.90 -17.45 -9.04
C TRP A 119 27.37 -17.20 -9.37
N VAL A 120 27.98 -16.14 -8.82
CA VAL A 120 29.42 -15.83 -9.02
C VAL A 120 30.34 -16.80 -8.26
N GLY A 121 29.84 -17.47 -7.22
CA GLY A 121 30.60 -18.44 -6.41
C GLY A 121 30.71 -19.86 -6.97
N PHE A 122 30.18 -20.14 -8.17
CA PHE A 122 30.40 -21.41 -8.89
C PHE A 122 31.26 -21.15 -10.13
N LYS A 123 32.58 -21.16 -9.96
CA LYS A 123 33.56 -21.44 -11.01
C LYS A 123 34.80 -22.07 -10.41
#